data_AF-X0W6A6-F1
#
_entry.id   AF-X0W6A6-F1
#
_cell.length_a   1.000
_cell.length_b   1.000
_cell.length_c   1.000
_cell.angle_alpha   90.00
_cell.angle_beta   90.00
_cell.angle_gamma   90.00
#
_symmetry.space_group_name_H-M   'P 1'
#
loop_
_entity.id
_entity.type
_entity.pdbx_description
1 polymer ?
#
loop_
_entity_poly.entity_id
_entity_poly.type
_entity_poly.pdbx_seq_one_letter_code
_entity_poly.pdbx_strand_id
1 'polypeptide(L)'
;VRAKHIKQFPTCHVCGSKKKVEVHHKVPFNIAPDLELNPDNLVSLCENKKYGVNCHLLIGHLGNYRRINADVEFDVFIWRKKIGKCEK
;
A
#
# COMPACT_ATOMS: atom_id res chain seq x y z
N VAL A 1 -0.49 1.38 -16.47
CA VAL A 1 0.54 1.04 -15.46
C VAL A 1 -0.03 0.43 -14.18
N ARG A 2 -1.06 1.03 -13.56
CA ARG A 2 -1.69 0.49 -12.32
C ARG A 2 -2.08 -0.99 -12.40
N ALA A 3 -2.79 -1.39 -13.47
CA ALA A 3 -3.14 -2.80 -13.69
C ALA A 3 -1.92 -3.73 -13.88
N LYS A 4 -0.82 -3.22 -14.47
CA LYS A 4 0.44 -3.95 -14.60
C LYS A 4 1.12 -4.13 -13.24
N HIS A 5 1.12 -3.08 -12.40
CA HIS A 5 1.63 -3.13 -11.03
C HIS A 5 0.88 -4.18 -10.21
N ILE A 6 -0.46 -4.18 -10.23
CA ILE A 6 -1.25 -5.19 -9.49
C ILE A 6 -1.00 -6.61 -10.02
N LYS A 7 -0.83 -6.80 -11.34
CA LYS A 7 -0.46 -8.11 -11.89
C LYS A 7 0.89 -8.61 -11.37
N GLN A 8 1.88 -7.71 -11.25
CA GLN A 8 3.22 -8.03 -10.74
C GLN A 8 3.25 -8.20 -9.22
N PHE A 9 2.45 -7.41 -8.50
CA PHE A 9 2.36 -7.37 -7.05
C PHE A 9 0.91 -7.57 -6.58
N PRO A 10 0.34 -8.79 -6.73
CA PRO A 10 -1.09 -9.04 -6.55
C PRO A 10 -1.52 -9.17 -5.07
N THR A 11 -0.63 -8.88 -4.13
CA THR A 11 -0.87 -9.01 -2.69
C THR A 11 -0.60 -7.70 -1.98
N CYS A 12 -1.39 -7.41 -0.94
CA CYS A 12 -1.10 -6.34 0.00
C CYS A 12 0.26 -6.57 0.65
N HIS A 13 1.15 -5.57 0.58
CA HIS A 13 2.49 -5.65 1.15
C HIS A 13 2.49 -5.76 2.68
N VAL A 14 1.42 -5.30 3.34
CA VAL A 14 1.27 -5.36 4.81
C VAL A 14 0.73 -6.72 5.25
N CYS A 15 -0.52 -7.03 4.92
CA CYS A 15 -1.23 -8.19 5.49
C CYS A 15 -1.22 -9.45 4.59
N GLY A 16 -0.65 -9.36 3.38
CA GLY A 16 -0.59 -10.44 2.40
C GLY A 16 -1.93 -10.82 1.76
N SER A 17 -2.98 -9.99 1.88
CA SER A 17 -4.27 -10.23 1.24
C SER A 17 -4.17 -10.17 -0.28
N LYS A 18 -4.90 -11.05 -0.98
CA LYS A 18 -5.16 -10.97 -2.44
C LYS A 18 -6.49 -10.30 -2.79
N LYS A 19 -7.28 -9.91 -1.79
CA LYS A 19 -8.63 -9.35 -1.96
C LYS A 19 -8.60 -7.83 -1.84
N LYS A 20 -9.32 -7.13 -2.74
CA LYS A 20 -9.43 -5.66 -2.82
C LYS A 20 -8.06 -4.98 -2.69
N VAL A 21 -7.11 -5.41 -3.52
CA VAL A 21 -5.75 -4.87 -3.54
C VAL A 21 -5.72 -3.75 -4.57
N GLU A 22 -5.35 -2.56 -4.13
CA GLU A 22 -5.29 -1.34 -4.92
C GLU A 22 -3.87 -0.78 -4.91
N VAL A 23 -3.58 0.08 -5.89
CA VAL A 23 -2.31 0.81 -5.96
C VAL A 23 -2.40 2.03 -5.05
N HIS A 24 -1.50 2.09 -4.08
CA HIS A 24 -1.23 3.30 -3.31
C HIS A 24 -0.02 4.03 -3.89
N HIS A 25 -0.10 5.36 -3.98
CA HIS A 25 1.02 6.20 -4.43
C HIS A 25 1.74 6.75 -3.19
N LYS A 26 3.05 6.53 -3.09
CA LYS A 26 3.87 7.02 -1.97
C LYS A 26 3.92 8.55 -1.96
N VAL A 27 4.10 9.13 -3.15
CA VAL A 27 3.98 10.56 -3.44
C VAL A 27 2.72 10.77 -4.29
N PRO A 28 1.76 11.58 -3.82
CA PRO A 28 0.54 11.88 -4.58
C PRO A 28 0.80 12.59 -5.91
N PHE A 29 -0.08 12.34 -6.88
CA PHE A 29 -0.04 12.97 -8.21
C PHE A 29 0.00 14.50 -8.18
N ASN A 30 -0.76 15.14 -7.28
CA ASN A 30 -0.82 16.59 -7.20
C ASN A 30 0.48 17.25 -6.70
N ILE A 31 1.38 16.48 -6.08
CA ILE A 31 2.70 16.96 -5.63
C ILE A 31 3.76 16.67 -6.70
N ALA A 32 3.73 15.49 -7.30
CA ALA A 32 4.69 15.09 -8.33
C ALA A 32 3.98 14.30 -9.45
N PRO A 33 3.40 14.99 -10.44
CA PRO A 33 2.69 14.35 -11.55
C PRO A 33 3.56 13.35 -12.32
N ASP A 34 4.84 13.66 -12.49
CA ASP A 34 5.80 12.82 -13.22
C ASP A 34 6.03 11.46 -12.54
N LEU A 35 5.72 11.34 -11.24
CA LEU A 35 5.87 10.10 -10.48
C LEU A 35 4.61 9.22 -10.49
N GLU A 36 3.50 9.65 -11.10
CA GLU A 36 2.21 8.93 -11.05
C GLU A 36 2.33 7.46 -11.48
N LEU A 37 3.13 7.23 -12.53
CA LEU A 37 3.29 5.93 -13.16
C LEU A 37 4.67 5.33 -12.92
N ASN A 38 5.50 5.96 -12.09
CA ASN A 38 6.79 5.42 -11.70
C ASN A 38 6.55 4.19 -10.79
N PRO A 39 6.99 2.96 -11.18
CA PRO A 39 6.85 1.77 -10.35
C PRO A 39 7.40 1.93 -8.93
N ASP A 40 8.45 2.72 -8.75
CA ASP A 40 9.07 2.98 -7.45
C ASP A 40 8.22 3.89 -6.56
N ASN A 41 7.25 4.61 -7.13
CA ASN A 41 6.29 5.41 -6.39
C ASN A 41 5.03 4.63 -5.98
N LEU A 42 4.95 3.33 -6.29
CA LEU A 42 3.75 2.53 -6.09
C LEU A 42 3.95 1.47 -5.00
N VAL A 43 2.88 1.17 -4.26
CA VAL A 43 2.81 0.02 -3.35
C VAL A 43 1.41 -0.59 -3.36
N SER A 44 1.31 -1.92 -3.47
CA SER A 44 0.03 -2.62 -3.37
C SER A 44 -0.45 -2.72 -1.93
N LEU A 45 -1.58 -2.10 -1.61
CA LEU A 45 -2.25 -2.16 -0.30
C LEU A 45 -3.71 -2.60 -0.46
N CYS A 46 -4.30 -3.22 0.56
CA CYS A 46 -5.69 -3.68 0.50
C CYS A 46 -6.68 -2.83 1.30
N GLU A 47 -7.92 -2.82 0.82
CA GLU A 47 -9.07 -2.20 1.48
C GLU A 47 -10.07 -3.21 2.07
N ASN A 48 -9.70 -4.49 2.10
CA ASN A 48 -10.60 -5.58 2.49
C ASN A 48 -10.83 -5.76 4.00
N LYS A 49 -10.22 -4.91 4.85
CA LYS A 49 -10.34 -4.99 6.32
C LYS A 49 -9.88 -6.32 6.93
N LYS A 50 -8.87 -6.99 6.34
CA LYS A 50 -8.29 -8.21 6.92
C LYS A 50 -7.77 -7.90 8.34
N TYR A 51 -8.11 -8.74 9.31
CA TYR A 51 -7.79 -8.51 10.74
C TYR A 51 -8.37 -7.21 11.32
N GLY A 52 -9.46 -6.70 10.74
CA GLY A 52 -10.09 -5.44 11.16
C GLY A 52 -9.41 -4.18 10.62
N VAL A 53 -8.34 -4.30 9.82
CA VAL A 53 -7.54 -3.16 9.35
C VAL A 53 -7.69 -2.97 7.84
N ASN A 54 -8.11 -1.78 7.42
CA ASN A 54 -7.90 -1.32 6.05
C ASN A 54 -6.45 -0.83 5.92
N CYS A 55 -5.57 -1.66 5.35
CA CYS A 55 -4.14 -1.34 5.24
C CYS A 55 -3.90 -0.12 4.34
N HIS A 56 -4.68 0.07 3.28
CA HIS A 56 -4.54 1.24 2.41
C HIS A 56 -4.81 2.52 3.17
N LEU A 57 -5.92 2.56 3.91
CA LEU A 57 -6.29 3.73 4.71
C LEU A 57 -5.33 3.96 5.88
N LEU A 58 -5.06 2.93 6.68
CA LEU A 58 -4.26 3.09 7.89
C LEU A 58 -2.78 3.33 7.59
N ILE A 59 -2.19 2.54 6.69
CA ILE A 59 -0.75 2.57 6.41
C ILE A 59 -0.42 3.55 5.29
N GLY A 60 -1.18 3.54 4.20
CA GLY A 60 -0.94 4.49 3.10
C GLY A 60 -1.32 5.93 3.46
N HIS A 61 -2.40 6.09 4.24
CA HIS A 61 -2.99 7.40 4.52
C HIS A 61 -3.11 7.74 6.01
N LEU A 62 -2.42 7.03 6.91
CA LEU A 62 -2.44 7.34 8.35
C LEU A 62 -3.86 7.47 8.96
N GLY A 63 -4.81 6.68 8.44
CA GLY A 63 -6.22 6.71 8.87
C GLY A 63 -7.07 7.82 8.24
N ASN A 64 -6.50 8.66 7.38
CA ASN A 64 -7.19 9.78 6.74
C ASN A 64 -6.63 10.04 5.33
N TYR A 65 -7.43 9.80 4.28
CA TYR A 65 -7.02 9.98 2.86
C TYR A 65 -6.42 11.36 2.52
N ARG A 66 -6.63 12.39 3.35
CA ARG A 66 -6.02 13.72 3.19
C ARG A 66 -4.57 13.80 3.70
N ARG A 67 -4.08 12.78 4.41
CA ARG A 67 -2.71 12.67 4.90
C ARG A 67 -1.85 11.88 3.91
N ILE A 68 -0.57 12.21 3.94
CA ILE A 68 0.49 11.56 3.18
C ILE A 68 1.38 10.89 4.21
N ASN A 69 1.64 9.60 4.03
CA ASN A 69 2.62 8.89 4.83
C ASN A 69 3.98 8.95 4.13
N ALA A 70 4.85 9.87 4.56
CA ALA A 70 6.22 9.97 4.05
C ALA A 70 7.05 8.70 4.37
N ASP A 71 6.69 8.00 5.44
CA ASP A 71 7.38 6.80 5.93
C ASP A 71 6.67 5.50 5.50
N VAL A 72 5.84 5.54 4.46
CA VAL A 72 4.98 4.41 4.05
C VAL A 72 5.75 3.11 3.83
N GLU A 73 6.97 3.17 3.30
CA GLU A 73 7.80 1.97 3.10
C GLU A 73 8.24 1.35 4.43
N PHE A 74 8.68 2.20 5.36
CA PHE A 74 9.10 1.78 6.69
C PHE A 74 7.91 1.21 7.47
N ASP A 75 6.76 1.88 7.43
CA ASP A 75 5.54 1.40 8.09
C ASP A 75 5.05 0.09 7.49
N VAL A 76 5.08 -0.06 6.16
CA VAL A 76 4.75 -1.32 5.50
C VAL A 76 5.64 -2.44 6.02
N PHE A 77 6.95 -2.21 6.11
CA PHE A 77 7.90 -3.20 6.61
C PHE A 77 7.62 -3.59 8.07
N ILE A 78 7.45 -2.60 8.95
CA ILE A 78 7.19 -2.83 10.38
C ILE A 78 5.86 -3.55 10.58
N TRP A 79 4.78 -3.10 9.93
CA TRP A 79 3.46 -3.70 10.09
C TRP A 79 3.36 -5.08 9.43
N ARG A 80 4.06 -5.31 8.31
CA ARG A 80 4.17 -6.65 7.74
C ARG A 80 4.77 -7.64 8.75
N LYS A 81 5.81 -7.25 9.49
CA LYS A 81 6.39 -8.10 10.54
C LYS A 81 5.43 -8.37 11.71
N LYS A 82 4.55 -7.42 12.03
CA LYS A 82 3.62 -7.53 13.15
C LYS A 82 2.36 -8.34 12.83
N ILE A 83 1.79 -8.15 11.63
CA ILE A 83 0.46 -8.70 11.27
C ILE A 83 0.44 -9.46 9.94
N GLY A 84 1.51 -9.39 9.16
CA GLY A 84 1.67 -10.18 7.94
C GLY A 84 1.79 -11.67 8.29
N LYS A 85 1.61 -12.53 7.27
CA LYS A 85 1.96 -13.94 7.46
C LYS A 85 3.47 -14.00 7.71
N CYS A 86 3.92 -14.55 8.84
CA CYS A 86 5.27 -15.10 8.92
C CYS A 86 5.37 -16.11 7.79
N GLU A 87 6.25 -15.87 6.83
CA GLU A 87 6.75 -16.96 6.01
C GLU A 87 7.44 -17.91 6.98
N LYS A 88 6.93 -19.14 7.04
CA LYS A 88 7.50 -20.20 7.88
C LYS A 88 8.87 -20.56 7.37
#